data_AF-F4IPY5-F1
#
_entry.id   AF-F4IPY5-F1
#
_cell.length_a   1.000
_cell.length_b   1.000
_cell.length_c   1.000
_cell.angle_alpha   90.00
_cell.angle_beta   90.00
_cell.angle_gamma   90.00
#
_symmetry.space_group_name_H-M   'P 1'
#
loop_
_entity.id
_entity.type
_entity.pdbx_description
1 polymer ?
#
loop_
_entity_poly.entity_id
_entity_poly.type
_entity_poly.pdbx_seq_one_letter_code
_entity_poly.pdbx_strand_id
1 'polypeptide(L)'
;MMNSAFRNVHITASRLINPKPFSSSILHFLPLCSGDASPRRSNPLRHRNSVSPSSSFPFCSTSSFSSFYIPMAGGDGQVSHSLEKQFESFRVQLEESAALREQIRAVVMEIESATRLIQANLLLVHQSRPIPEVIEKAKEKIVDLKQYYGRLAEILEECPGQYYRYHGDWRSETQAVVSQLAFMHWLETGTLLVHTEAEEKLGLNSLEFGLETEDYLTGICFMSNDLVRSFLSLNLTFHLPP
;
A
#
# COMPACT_ATOMS: atom_id res chain seq x y z
N MET A 1 59.69 -10.56 -11.43
CA MET A 1 60.79 -10.77 -10.47
C MET A 1 61.34 -9.40 -10.06
N MET A 2 61.55 -9.22 -8.74
CA MET A 2 62.32 -8.16 -8.05
C MET A 2 61.73 -6.75 -7.83
N ASN A 3 61.02 -6.63 -6.69
CA ASN A 3 61.28 -5.78 -5.50
C ASN A 3 61.87 -4.36 -5.66
N SER A 4 61.24 -3.34 -5.09
CA SER A 4 61.41 -2.90 -3.68
C SER A 4 61.03 -1.43 -3.48
N ALA A 5 60.47 -1.14 -2.31
CA ALA A 5 59.99 0.15 -1.81
C ALA A 5 61.10 1.14 -1.42
N PHE A 6 60.78 2.44 -1.38
CA PHE A 6 61.32 3.40 -0.40
C PHE A 6 60.29 4.49 -0.05
N ARG A 7 60.29 4.89 1.23
CA ARG A 7 59.43 5.86 1.94
C ARG A 7 60.07 7.25 2.06
N ASN A 8 59.24 8.20 2.54
CA ASN A 8 59.49 9.55 3.09
C ASN A 8 59.56 10.69 2.05
N VAL A 9 58.91 11.85 2.26
CA VAL A 9 59.19 12.85 3.31
C VAL A 9 57.95 13.70 3.67
N HIS A 10 57.80 14.01 4.96
CA HIS A 10 56.93 15.04 5.54
C HIS A 10 57.51 16.45 5.35
N ILE A 11 56.67 17.46 5.02
CA ILE A 11 56.98 18.89 5.28
C ILE A 11 55.77 19.53 5.97
N THR A 12 56.08 20.32 7.00
CA THR A 12 55.17 20.92 7.99
C THR A 12 55.21 22.45 7.90
N ALA A 13 54.08 23.10 8.25
CA ALA A 13 53.90 24.47 8.73
C ALA A 13 54.06 25.65 7.74
N SER A 14 53.41 26.82 7.90
CA SER A 14 52.26 27.36 8.66
C SER A 14 52.17 28.86 8.29
N ARG A 15 51.03 29.51 8.62
CA ARG A 15 50.80 30.98 8.80
C ARG A 15 50.53 31.80 7.52
N LEU A 16 49.64 32.79 7.46
CA LEU A 16 48.45 33.30 8.21
C LEU A 16 48.14 34.69 7.58
N ILE A 17 46.91 35.19 7.77
CA ILE A 17 46.48 36.62 7.80
C ILE A 17 45.62 37.15 6.62
N ASN A 18 44.34 37.34 6.98
CA ASN A 18 43.20 38.09 6.41
C ASN A 18 43.43 39.64 6.47
N PRO A 19 42.67 40.52 5.77
CA PRO A 19 41.45 41.10 6.39
C PRO A 19 40.28 41.47 5.41
N LYS A 20 39.03 41.38 5.92
CA LYS A 20 37.78 42.04 5.42
C LYS A 20 37.70 43.51 5.95
N PRO A 21 36.76 44.41 5.54
CA PRO A 21 35.33 44.43 5.98
C PRO A 21 34.36 44.98 4.88
N PHE A 22 33.03 44.84 4.90
CA PHE A 22 31.97 45.49 5.71
C PHE A 22 30.69 44.60 5.60
N SER A 23 30.09 44.07 6.69
CA SER A 23 29.15 44.67 7.66
C SER A 23 27.71 44.83 7.12
N SER A 24 26.59 44.57 7.81
CA SER A 24 26.10 43.77 8.97
C SER A 24 24.70 44.32 9.29
N SER A 25 23.72 43.45 9.61
CA SER A 25 22.54 43.70 10.48
C SER A 25 21.86 42.33 10.68
N ILE A 26 22.11 41.49 11.71
CA ILE A 26 21.81 41.50 13.17
C ILE A 26 20.29 41.38 13.48
N LEU A 27 19.76 40.17 13.73
CA LEU A 27 19.45 39.42 15.00
C LEU A 27 18.10 39.85 15.65
N HIS A 28 17.22 39.04 16.28
CA HIS A 28 17.26 37.84 17.15
C HIS A 28 15.86 37.13 17.07
N PHE A 29 15.56 35.86 17.43
CA PHE A 29 15.84 35.03 18.62
C PHE A 29 15.57 33.53 18.32
N LEU A 30 16.35 32.63 18.92
CA LEU A 30 16.06 31.20 19.14
C LEU A 30 15.83 30.96 20.64
N PRO A 31 15.27 29.80 21.06
CA PRO A 31 16.16 28.75 21.56
C PRO A 31 15.86 27.32 21.05
N LEU A 32 16.96 26.55 20.96
CA LEU A 32 17.06 25.11 20.71
C LEU A 32 16.47 24.25 21.84
N CYS A 33 16.06 23.02 21.50
CA CYS A 33 16.50 21.81 22.21
C CYS A 33 16.63 20.62 21.22
N SER A 34 17.79 19.96 21.30
CA SER A 34 18.28 18.83 20.49
C SER A 34 17.65 17.49 20.87
N GLY A 35 17.74 16.49 19.98
CA GLY A 35 17.56 15.08 20.36
C GLY A 35 17.46 14.10 19.20
N ASP A 36 18.50 13.30 19.05
CA ASP A 36 18.88 12.40 17.95
C ASP A 36 17.96 11.22 17.55
N ALA A 37 18.18 10.82 16.29
CA ALA A 37 18.28 9.45 15.75
C ALA A 37 17.13 8.43 15.91
N SER A 38 16.54 8.10 14.76
CA SER A 38 15.63 6.97 14.53
C SER A 38 16.38 5.70 14.12
N PRO A 39 16.04 4.50 14.66
CA PRO A 39 16.41 3.25 14.02
C PRO A 39 15.21 2.49 13.43
N ARG A 40 15.50 1.83 12.31
CA ARG A 40 14.71 0.89 11.53
C ARG A 40 14.02 -0.19 12.39
N ARG A 41 12.73 -0.47 12.11
CA ARG A 41 12.00 -1.61 12.69
C ARG A 41 12.03 -2.81 11.75
N SER A 42 12.60 -3.91 12.22
CA SER A 42 12.45 -5.28 11.71
C SER A 42 11.35 -6.02 12.50
N ASN A 43 10.61 -6.89 11.81
CA ASN A 43 9.59 -7.79 12.35
C ASN A 43 10.16 -8.78 13.37
N PRO A 44 9.38 -9.19 14.40
CA PRO A 44 9.65 -10.42 15.12
C PRO A 44 8.70 -11.55 14.75
N LEU A 45 9.34 -12.69 14.52
CA LEU A 45 8.80 -14.02 14.33
C LEU A 45 8.12 -14.54 15.61
N ARG A 46 7.10 -15.37 15.39
CA ARG A 46 6.22 -16.04 16.34
C ARG A 46 6.96 -17.21 17.01
N HIS A 47 7.21 -17.15 18.32
CA HIS A 47 7.77 -18.26 19.09
C HIS A 47 6.66 -19.01 19.85
N ARG A 48 6.55 -20.29 19.54
CA ARG A 48 5.74 -21.34 20.17
C ARG A 48 6.30 -21.64 21.57
N ASN A 49 5.46 -21.77 22.59
CA ASN A 49 5.85 -22.45 23.84
C ASN A 49 4.68 -23.28 24.37
N SER A 50 4.96 -24.56 24.56
CA SER A 50 4.12 -25.60 25.16
C SER A 50 4.77 -26.04 26.46
N VAL A 51 4.10 -25.90 27.61
CA VAL A 51 4.45 -26.60 28.86
C VAL A 51 3.20 -26.76 29.73
N SER A 52 2.98 -28.00 30.20
CA SER A 52 2.20 -28.40 31.39
C SER A 52 3.09 -29.42 32.16
N PRO A 53 2.76 -29.88 33.38
CA PRO A 53 2.11 -29.23 34.54
C PRO A 53 2.94 -29.44 35.85
N SER A 54 2.63 -28.71 36.91
CA SER A 54 2.95 -29.17 38.28
C SER A 54 2.03 -28.56 39.34
N SER A 55 1.67 -29.45 40.26
CA SER A 55 0.63 -29.39 41.28
C SER A 55 1.04 -28.64 42.55
N SER A 56 0.14 -27.85 43.12
CA SER A 56 0.07 -27.58 44.57
C SER A 56 -1.35 -27.13 44.94
N PHE A 57 -2.07 -27.96 45.69
CA PHE A 57 -3.32 -27.59 46.35
C PHE A 57 -3.04 -26.63 47.53
N PRO A 58 -4.03 -25.79 47.90
CA PRO A 58 -4.59 -26.04 49.21
C PRO A 58 -6.13 -26.05 49.21
N PHE A 59 -6.61 -26.89 50.11
CA PHE A 59 -7.99 -27.14 50.48
C PHE A 59 -8.50 -25.99 51.37
N CYS A 60 -9.67 -25.41 51.08
CA CYS A 60 -10.71 -25.16 52.10
C CYS A 60 -12.03 -24.64 51.52
N SER A 61 -13.10 -25.23 52.03
CA SER A 61 -14.44 -24.68 52.24
C SER A 61 -15.39 -24.51 51.04
N THR A 62 -16.18 -25.58 50.89
CA THR A 62 -17.59 -25.58 50.47
C THR A 62 -18.32 -24.28 50.87
N SER A 63 -18.54 -23.41 49.89
CA SER A 63 -19.69 -22.52 49.89
C SER A 63 -20.68 -23.07 48.87
N SER A 64 -21.86 -23.44 49.38
CA SER A 64 -22.98 -23.93 48.60
C SER A 64 -23.30 -22.93 47.49
N PHE A 65 -22.91 -23.23 46.25
CA PHE A 65 -23.45 -22.52 45.11
C PHE A 65 -24.91 -22.92 45.03
N SER A 66 -25.78 -22.03 45.53
CA SER A 66 -27.20 -22.06 45.26
C SER A 66 -27.35 -22.05 43.74
N SER A 67 -27.63 -23.24 43.21
CA SER A 67 -28.20 -23.42 41.89
C SER A 67 -29.53 -22.66 41.89
N PHE A 68 -29.51 -21.42 41.42
CA PHE A 68 -30.72 -20.75 40.97
C PHE A 68 -31.15 -21.39 39.65
N TYR A 69 -31.57 -22.65 39.73
CA TYR A 69 -32.52 -23.20 38.77
C TYR A 69 -33.84 -22.49 39.07
N ILE A 70 -34.11 -21.41 38.33
CA ILE A 70 -35.47 -20.91 38.20
C ILE A 70 -36.18 -21.92 37.30
N PRO A 71 -37.18 -22.67 37.78
CA PRO A 71 -37.98 -23.51 36.91
C PRO A 71 -38.90 -22.56 36.12
N MET A 72 -38.46 -22.15 34.93
CA MET A 72 -39.35 -21.43 34.01
C MET A 72 -40.31 -22.43 33.39
N ALA A 73 -41.54 -22.37 33.89
CA ALA A 73 -42.68 -23.05 33.32
C ALA A 73 -42.91 -22.55 31.87
N GLY A 74 -42.75 -23.45 30.90
CA GLY A 74 -43.61 -23.52 29.71
C GLY A 74 -43.64 -22.33 28.73
N GLY A 75 -42.60 -21.47 28.68
CA GLY A 75 -42.50 -20.38 27.70
C GLY A 75 -41.24 -20.39 26.82
N ASP A 76 -40.22 -21.19 27.16
CA ASP A 76 -38.85 -21.06 26.63
C ASP A 76 -38.64 -21.63 25.22
N GLY A 77 -39.54 -22.50 24.75
CA GLY A 77 -39.41 -23.09 23.42
C GLY A 77 -39.55 -22.07 22.29
N GLN A 78 -40.37 -21.03 22.49
CA GLN A 78 -40.66 -20.03 21.47
C GLN A 78 -39.55 -18.96 21.38
N VAL A 79 -38.98 -18.55 22.52
CA VAL A 79 -37.85 -17.62 22.57
C VAL A 79 -36.57 -18.28 22.06
N SER A 80 -36.31 -19.53 22.47
CA SER A 80 -35.14 -20.28 21.99
C SER A 80 -35.18 -20.51 20.48
N HIS A 81 -36.35 -20.88 19.94
CA HIS A 81 -36.55 -21.03 18.50
C HIS A 81 -36.45 -19.69 17.74
N SER A 82 -36.89 -18.58 18.34
CA SER A 82 -36.72 -17.24 17.77
C SER A 82 -35.25 -16.83 17.70
N LEU A 83 -34.46 -17.10 18.75
CA LEU A 83 -33.03 -16.81 18.78
C LEU A 83 -32.25 -17.68 17.78
N GLU A 84 -32.58 -18.98 17.70
CA GLU A 84 -31.98 -19.89 16.73
C GLU A 84 -32.19 -19.38 15.29
N LYS A 85 -33.41 -18.94 14.97
CA LYS A 85 -33.71 -18.36 13.66
C LYS A 85 -32.93 -17.06 13.38
N GLN A 86 -32.70 -16.23 14.40
CA GLN A 86 -31.87 -15.04 14.26
C GLN A 86 -30.42 -15.39 13.98
N PHE A 87 -29.83 -16.31 14.74
CA PHE A 87 -28.46 -16.77 14.50
C PHE A 87 -28.30 -17.40 13.13
N GLU A 88 -29.28 -18.20 12.68
CA GLU A 88 -29.24 -18.77 11.34
C GLU A 88 -29.27 -17.68 10.26
N SER A 89 -30.12 -16.67 10.41
CA SER A 89 -30.13 -15.53 9.48
C SER A 89 -28.80 -14.77 9.46
N PHE A 90 -28.15 -14.59 10.61
CA PHE A 90 -26.83 -13.97 10.68
C PHE A 90 -25.74 -14.84 10.05
N ARG A 91 -25.82 -16.17 10.21
CA ARG A 91 -24.89 -17.11 9.58
C ARG A 91 -24.95 -17.02 8.07
N VAL A 92 -26.16 -17.03 7.51
CA VAL A 92 -26.38 -16.89 6.06
C VAL A 92 -25.79 -15.57 5.54
N GLN A 93 -26.08 -14.45 6.20
CA GLN A 93 -25.52 -13.14 5.82
C GLN A 93 -23.97 -13.10 5.87
N LEU A 94 -23.36 -13.77 6.84
CA LEU A 94 -21.90 -13.86 6.93
C LEU A 94 -21.30 -14.71 5.82
N GLU A 95 -21.97 -15.81 5.45
CA GLU A 95 -21.54 -16.69 4.38
C GLU A 95 -21.65 -16.00 3.01
N GLU A 96 -22.76 -15.32 2.74
CA GLU A 96 -22.94 -14.47 1.54
C GLU A 96 -21.87 -13.38 1.47
N SER A 97 -21.65 -12.66 2.58
CA SER A 97 -20.59 -11.64 2.63
C SER A 97 -19.18 -12.23 2.45
N ALA A 98 -18.94 -13.47 2.87
CA ALA A 98 -17.64 -14.12 2.69
C ALA A 98 -17.45 -14.55 1.23
N ALA A 99 -18.49 -15.13 0.61
CA ALA A 99 -18.49 -15.50 -0.79
C ALA A 99 -18.24 -14.28 -1.69
N LEU A 100 -18.89 -13.15 -1.41
CA LEU A 100 -18.71 -11.90 -2.14
C LEU A 100 -17.26 -11.38 -2.07
N ARG A 101 -16.64 -11.40 -0.88
CA ARG A 101 -15.23 -11.01 -0.74
C ARG A 101 -14.29 -11.92 -1.52
N GLU A 102 -14.62 -13.20 -1.65
CA GLU A 102 -13.79 -14.12 -2.43
C GLU A 102 -13.90 -13.86 -3.93
N GLN A 103 -15.10 -13.52 -4.42
CA GLN A 103 -15.29 -13.07 -5.81
C GLN A 103 -14.52 -11.76 -6.08
N ILE A 104 -14.61 -10.78 -5.17
CA ILE A 104 -13.84 -9.53 -5.26
C ILE A 104 -12.34 -9.83 -5.29
N ARG A 105 -11.84 -10.67 -4.37
CA ARG A 105 -10.42 -11.04 -4.31
C ARG A 105 -9.94 -11.66 -5.62
N ALA A 106 -10.75 -12.52 -6.25
CA ALA A 106 -10.39 -13.13 -7.52
C ALA A 106 -10.15 -12.08 -8.61
N VAL A 107 -11.04 -11.08 -8.74
CA VAL A 107 -10.88 -9.97 -9.69
C VAL A 107 -9.69 -9.09 -9.33
N VAL A 108 -9.49 -8.79 -8.04
CA VAL A 108 -8.36 -7.99 -7.56
C VAL A 108 -7.02 -8.64 -7.89
N MET A 109 -6.91 -9.97 -7.81
CA MET A 109 -5.68 -10.67 -8.20
C MET A 109 -5.38 -10.54 -9.71
N GLU A 110 -6.42 -10.47 -10.55
CA GLU A 110 -6.26 -10.22 -11.98
C GLU A 110 -5.82 -8.78 -12.26
N ILE A 111 -6.39 -7.80 -11.54
CA ILE A 111 -5.97 -6.39 -11.57
C ILE A 111 -4.51 -6.27 -11.15
N GLU A 112 -4.12 -6.86 -10.03
CA GLU A 112 -2.75 -6.85 -9.52
C GLU A 112 -1.78 -7.46 -10.54
N SER A 113 -2.17 -8.58 -11.17
CA SER A 113 -1.37 -9.24 -12.21
C SER A 113 -1.14 -8.34 -13.43
N ALA A 114 -2.21 -7.74 -13.98
CA ALA A 114 -2.11 -6.81 -15.11
C ALA A 114 -1.27 -5.57 -14.75
N THR A 115 -1.45 -5.04 -13.54
CA THR A 115 -0.70 -3.89 -13.03
C THR A 115 0.80 -4.18 -12.94
N ARG A 116 1.18 -5.35 -12.44
CA ARG A 116 2.60 -5.78 -12.41
C ARG A 116 3.20 -5.91 -13.81
N LEU A 117 2.43 -6.38 -14.80
CA LEU A 117 2.89 -6.45 -16.18
C LEU A 117 3.10 -5.05 -16.79
N ILE A 118 2.17 -4.12 -16.53
CA ILE A 118 2.33 -2.71 -16.94
C ILE A 118 3.61 -2.14 -16.30
N GLN A 119 3.76 -2.28 -14.98
CA GLN A 119 4.93 -1.78 -14.27
C GLN A 119 6.23 -2.36 -14.83
N ALA A 120 6.30 -3.68 -15.03
CA ALA A 120 7.47 -4.34 -15.59
C ALA A 120 7.82 -3.82 -16.99
N ASN A 121 6.82 -3.56 -17.83
CA ASN A 121 7.02 -2.96 -19.15
C ASN A 121 7.52 -1.51 -19.04
N LEU A 122 6.87 -0.67 -18.23
CA LEU A 122 7.25 0.73 -18.06
C LEU A 122 8.68 0.90 -17.53
N LEU A 123 9.16 -0.02 -16.69
CA LEU A 123 10.54 -0.03 -16.21
C LEU A 123 11.59 -0.31 -17.32
N LEU A 124 11.19 -0.82 -18.49
CA LEU A 124 12.10 -0.99 -19.64
C LEU A 124 12.58 0.35 -20.21
N VAL A 125 11.91 1.46 -19.91
CA VAL A 125 12.38 2.81 -20.27
C VAL A 125 13.77 3.08 -19.68
N HIS A 126 14.11 2.49 -18.53
CA HIS A 126 15.45 2.60 -17.94
C HIS A 126 16.54 1.81 -18.69
N GLN A 127 16.15 0.90 -19.59
CA GLN A 127 17.06 0.04 -20.36
C GLN A 127 17.27 0.56 -21.79
N SER A 128 17.06 1.87 -22.02
CA SER A 128 17.19 2.53 -23.32
C SER A 128 16.24 2.03 -24.41
N ARG A 129 15.12 1.39 -24.04
CA ARG A 129 14.07 1.05 -25.02
C ARG A 129 13.32 2.30 -25.48
N PRO A 130 12.87 2.35 -26.75
CA PRO A 130 12.04 3.45 -27.22
C PRO A 130 10.74 3.54 -26.43
N ILE A 131 10.46 4.73 -25.90
CA ILE A 131 9.24 5.03 -25.13
C ILE A 131 7.96 4.59 -25.85
N PRO A 132 7.78 4.81 -27.18
CA PRO A 132 6.56 4.38 -27.88
C PRO A 132 6.31 2.87 -27.84
N GLU A 133 7.36 2.04 -28.00
CA GLU A 133 7.23 0.57 -27.96
C GLU A 133 6.79 0.09 -26.57
N VAL A 134 7.33 0.70 -25.53
CA VAL A 134 7.02 0.35 -24.13
C VAL A 134 5.57 0.69 -23.80
N ILE A 135 5.10 1.86 -24.24
CA ILE A 135 3.74 2.31 -23.97
C ILE A 135 2.71 1.49 -24.76
N GLU A 136 2.99 1.13 -26.01
CA GLU A 136 2.06 0.30 -26.81
C GLU A 136 1.75 -1.02 -26.11
N LYS A 137 2.77 -1.71 -25.58
CA LYS A 137 2.60 -2.93 -24.79
C LYS A 137 1.86 -2.72 -23.48
N ALA A 138 2.06 -1.57 -22.82
CA ALA A 138 1.32 -1.23 -21.61
C ALA A 138 -0.17 -0.98 -21.90
N LYS A 139 -0.49 -0.35 -23.04
CA LYS A 139 -1.87 -0.07 -23.47
C LYS A 139 -2.71 -1.32 -23.69
N GLU A 140 -2.10 -2.41 -24.17
CA GLU A 140 -2.80 -3.70 -24.29
C GLU A 140 -3.40 -4.15 -22.95
N LYS A 141 -2.66 -3.95 -21.86
CA LYS A 141 -3.09 -4.33 -20.50
C LYS A 141 -4.13 -3.39 -19.90
N ILE A 142 -4.25 -2.15 -20.41
CA ILE A 142 -5.28 -1.21 -19.96
C ILE A 142 -6.68 -1.70 -20.37
N VAL A 143 -6.79 -2.35 -21.52
CA VAL A 143 -8.05 -2.97 -21.97
C VAL A 143 -8.50 -4.04 -20.98
N ASP A 144 -7.56 -4.89 -20.53
CA ASP A 144 -7.82 -5.92 -19.51
C ASP A 144 -8.28 -5.27 -18.19
N LEU A 145 -7.59 -4.21 -17.73
CA LEU A 145 -7.96 -3.47 -16.52
C LEU A 145 -9.39 -2.94 -16.59
N LYS A 146 -9.79 -2.34 -17.72
CA LYS A 146 -11.15 -1.85 -17.92
C LYS A 146 -12.19 -2.97 -17.80
N GLN A 147 -11.91 -4.15 -18.35
CA GLN A 147 -12.77 -5.32 -18.21
C GLN A 147 -12.86 -5.78 -16.74
N TYR A 148 -11.75 -5.74 -16.00
CA TYR A 148 -11.71 -6.19 -14.61
C TYR A 148 -12.48 -5.25 -13.68
N TYR A 149 -12.32 -3.94 -13.86
CA TYR A 149 -13.14 -2.95 -13.15
C TYR A 149 -14.63 -3.07 -13.50
N GLY A 150 -14.96 -3.38 -14.76
CA GLY A 150 -16.35 -3.68 -15.16
C GLY A 150 -16.93 -4.86 -14.39
N ARG A 151 -16.20 -5.98 -14.30
CA ARG A 151 -16.63 -7.14 -13.50
C ARG A 151 -16.74 -6.82 -12.00
N LEU A 152 -15.85 -5.98 -11.48
CA LEU A 152 -15.93 -5.53 -10.09
C LEU A 152 -17.19 -4.69 -9.84
N ALA A 153 -17.59 -3.85 -10.80
CA ALA A 153 -18.85 -3.12 -10.74
C ALA A 153 -20.06 -4.07 -10.78
N GLU A 154 -20.07 -5.06 -11.69
CA GLU A 154 -21.13 -6.08 -11.79
C GLU A 154 -21.33 -6.84 -10.46
N ILE A 155 -20.24 -7.23 -9.80
CA ILE A 155 -20.28 -7.89 -8.48
C ILE A 155 -20.95 -6.98 -7.43
N LEU A 156 -20.74 -5.66 -7.50
CA LEU A 156 -21.29 -4.72 -6.53
C LEU A 156 -22.75 -4.35 -6.84
N GLU A 157 -23.20 -4.46 -8.09
CA GLU A 157 -24.61 -4.32 -8.43
C GLU A 157 -25.49 -5.39 -7.75
N GLU A 158 -24.94 -6.56 -7.44
CA GLU A 158 -25.62 -7.59 -6.66
C GLU A 158 -25.88 -7.17 -5.19
N CYS A 159 -25.17 -6.16 -4.68
CA CYS A 159 -25.25 -5.70 -3.30
C CYS A 159 -25.31 -4.15 -3.17
N PRO A 160 -26.42 -3.53 -3.59
CA PRO A 160 -26.53 -2.07 -3.67
C PRO A 160 -26.30 -1.39 -2.31
N GLY A 161 -25.58 -0.27 -2.32
CA GLY A 161 -25.26 0.51 -1.13
C GLY A 161 -24.13 -0.04 -0.25
N GLN A 162 -23.48 -1.14 -0.65
CA GLN A 162 -22.35 -1.73 0.10
C GLN A 162 -20.98 -1.37 -0.48
N TYR A 163 -20.89 -0.44 -1.44
CA TYR A 163 -19.63 -0.03 -2.07
C TYR A 163 -18.51 0.22 -1.05
N TYR A 164 -18.72 1.13 -0.09
CA TYR A 164 -17.71 1.51 0.90
C TYR A 164 -17.38 0.39 1.91
N ARG A 165 -18.28 -0.59 2.09
CA ARG A 165 -18.02 -1.74 2.96
C ARG A 165 -16.91 -2.62 2.41
N TYR A 166 -16.86 -2.77 1.09
CA TYR A 166 -15.91 -3.65 0.41
C TYR A 166 -14.79 -2.87 -0.28
N HIS A 167 -14.90 -1.55 -0.43
CA HIS A 167 -13.93 -0.74 -1.17
C HIS A 167 -12.47 -0.97 -0.74
N GLY A 168 -12.21 -1.17 0.55
CA GLY A 168 -10.88 -1.48 1.07
C GLY A 168 -10.23 -2.73 0.44
N ASP A 169 -11.00 -3.65 -0.13
CA ASP A 169 -10.52 -4.90 -0.73
C ASP A 169 -9.80 -4.69 -2.08
N TRP A 170 -10.08 -3.59 -2.81
CA TRP A 170 -9.43 -3.26 -4.11
C TRP A 170 -8.71 -1.90 -4.12
N ARG A 171 -8.82 -1.15 -3.03
CA ARG A 171 -8.25 0.19 -2.88
C ARG A 171 -6.77 0.27 -3.24
N SER A 172 -5.94 -0.60 -2.64
CA SER A 172 -4.49 -0.61 -2.87
C SER A 172 -4.14 -0.80 -4.34
N GLU A 173 -4.86 -1.70 -5.02
CA GLU A 173 -4.58 -2.00 -6.42
C GLU A 173 -5.05 -0.89 -7.34
N THR A 174 -6.12 -0.18 -6.97
CA THR A 174 -6.57 1.01 -7.70
C THR A 174 -5.56 2.14 -7.61
N GLN A 175 -5.00 2.38 -6.43
CA GLN A 175 -3.92 3.35 -6.25
C GLN A 175 -2.67 2.98 -7.07
N ALA A 176 -2.32 1.69 -7.11
CA ALA A 176 -1.21 1.20 -7.94
C ALA A 176 -1.48 1.38 -9.44
N VAL A 177 -2.68 1.03 -9.91
CA VAL A 177 -3.12 1.24 -11.30
C VAL A 177 -3.04 2.71 -11.69
N VAL A 178 -3.58 3.62 -10.86
CA VAL A 178 -3.49 5.08 -11.12
C VAL A 178 -2.04 5.53 -11.22
N SER A 179 -1.17 5.04 -10.34
CA SER A 179 0.27 5.35 -10.41
C SER A 179 0.87 4.96 -11.76
N GLN A 180 0.56 3.76 -12.26
CA GLN A 180 1.05 3.28 -13.55
C GLN A 180 0.46 4.07 -14.74
N LEU A 181 -0.84 4.38 -14.70
CA LEU A 181 -1.51 5.18 -15.73
C LEU A 181 -0.94 6.59 -15.79
N ALA A 182 -0.71 7.21 -14.63
CA ALA A 182 -0.13 8.54 -14.54
C ALA A 182 1.31 8.56 -15.06
N PHE A 183 2.11 7.54 -14.73
CA PHE A 183 3.48 7.44 -15.24
C PHE A 183 3.50 7.27 -16.77
N MET A 184 2.65 6.39 -17.30
CA MET A 184 2.52 6.21 -18.75
C MET A 184 2.08 7.51 -19.45
N HIS A 185 1.08 8.21 -18.92
CA HIS A 185 0.59 9.49 -19.46
C HIS A 185 1.67 10.57 -19.45
N TRP A 186 2.48 10.63 -18.40
CA TRP A 186 3.60 11.54 -18.30
C TRP A 186 4.68 11.24 -19.35
N LEU A 187 4.98 9.96 -19.61
CA LEU A 187 5.93 9.56 -20.66
C LEU A 187 5.45 9.96 -22.07
N GLU A 188 4.12 9.97 -22.30
CA GLU A 188 3.53 10.34 -23.59
C GLU A 188 3.46 11.85 -23.81
N THR A 189 3.01 12.59 -22.79
CA THR A 189 2.57 13.98 -22.95
C THR A 189 3.45 14.98 -22.20
N GLY A 190 4.22 14.52 -21.21
CA GLY A 190 4.92 15.37 -20.26
C GLY A 190 4.00 16.10 -19.27
N THR A 191 2.71 15.76 -19.23
CA THR A 191 1.70 16.39 -18.36
C THR A 191 1.20 15.43 -17.28
N LEU A 192 0.48 15.96 -16.29
CA LEU A 192 -0.14 15.15 -15.24
C LEU A 192 -1.48 14.60 -15.74
N LEU A 193 -1.72 13.31 -15.51
CA LEU A 193 -3.01 12.67 -15.79
C LEU A 193 -4.10 13.25 -14.88
N VAL A 194 -5.15 13.82 -15.46
CA VAL A 194 -6.29 14.35 -14.70
C VAL A 194 -7.24 13.23 -14.28
N HIS A 195 -7.95 13.43 -13.15
CA HIS A 195 -8.85 12.42 -12.56
C HIS A 195 -9.88 11.87 -13.55
N THR A 196 -10.58 12.74 -14.29
CA THR A 196 -11.60 12.33 -15.27
C THR A 196 -11.03 11.51 -16.43
N GLU A 197 -9.79 11.78 -16.84
CA GLU A 197 -9.12 11.00 -17.89
C GLU A 197 -8.71 9.62 -17.36
N ALA A 198 -8.30 9.53 -16.09
CA ALA A 198 -8.03 8.25 -15.44
C ALA A 198 -9.30 7.38 -15.35
N GLU A 199 -10.44 7.98 -15.00
CA GLU A 199 -11.74 7.30 -15.01
C GLU A 199 -12.09 6.77 -16.40
N GLU A 200 -11.92 7.60 -17.44
CA GLU A 200 -12.22 7.21 -18.81
C GLU A 200 -11.35 6.02 -19.25
N LYS A 201 -10.05 6.06 -18.95
CA LYS A 201 -9.11 4.96 -19.28
C LYS A 201 -9.51 3.65 -18.59
N LEU A 202 -10.03 3.71 -17.37
CA LEU A 202 -10.48 2.54 -16.61
C LEU A 202 -11.94 2.15 -16.88
N GLY A 203 -12.71 2.98 -17.59
CA GLY A 203 -14.13 2.75 -17.82
C GLY A 203 -15.00 2.99 -16.58
N LEU A 204 -14.56 3.83 -15.64
CA LEU A 204 -15.20 4.09 -14.35
C LEU A 204 -16.17 5.28 -14.39
N ASN A 205 -16.83 5.52 -15.52
CA ASN A 205 -17.64 6.71 -15.76
C ASN A 205 -19.08 6.59 -15.20
N SER A 206 -19.32 5.64 -14.29
CA SER A 206 -20.65 5.38 -13.72
C SER A 206 -20.86 6.18 -12.44
N LEU A 207 -22.12 6.55 -12.16
CA LEU A 207 -22.51 7.24 -10.93
C LEU A 207 -22.36 6.38 -9.67
N GLU A 208 -22.44 5.05 -9.82
CA GLU A 208 -22.48 4.11 -8.68
C GLU A 208 -21.12 3.45 -8.40
N PHE A 209 -20.27 3.34 -9.42
CA PHE A 209 -18.93 2.78 -9.32
C PHE A 209 -17.93 3.66 -10.07
N GLY A 210 -17.14 4.42 -9.32
CA GLY A 210 -16.22 5.43 -9.84
C GLY A 210 -14.83 5.37 -9.19
N LEU A 211 -13.91 6.19 -9.68
CA LEU A 211 -12.57 6.33 -9.12
C LEU A 211 -12.60 7.32 -7.95
N GLU A 212 -12.35 6.84 -6.73
CA GLU A 212 -12.29 7.75 -5.58
C GLU A 212 -11.18 8.80 -5.74
N THR A 213 -11.49 10.05 -5.37
CA THR A 213 -10.51 11.14 -5.39
C THR A 213 -9.31 10.83 -4.51
N GLU A 214 -9.50 10.18 -3.36
CA GLU A 214 -8.41 9.79 -2.45
C GLU A 214 -7.46 8.78 -3.10
N ASP A 215 -8.01 7.81 -3.84
CA ASP A 215 -7.23 6.80 -4.53
C ASP A 215 -6.46 7.38 -5.70
N TYR A 216 -7.08 8.28 -6.44
CA TYR A 216 -6.42 9.03 -7.49
C TYR A 216 -5.23 9.83 -6.93
N LEU A 217 -5.45 10.65 -5.89
CA LEU A 217 -4.40 11.48 -5.29
C LEU A 217 -3.27 10.62 -4.72
N THR A 218 -3.60 9.48 -4.10
CA THR A 218 -2.60 8.55 -3.56
C THR A 218 -1.79 7.90 -4.69
N GLY A 219 -2.43 7.50 -5.78
CA GLY A 219 -1.75 6.98 -6.97
C GLY A 219 -0.80 8.00 -7.61
N ILE A 220 -1.20 9.28 -7.72
CA ILE A 220 -0.32 10.36 -8.19
C ILE A 220 0.91 10.53 -7.26
N CYS A 221 0.71 10.41 -5.94
CA CYS A 221 1.82 10.43 -4.99
C CYS A 221 2.80 9.28 -5.23
N PHE A 222 2.30 8.06 -5.48
CA PHE A 222 3.14 6.90 -5.76
C PHE A 222 3.94 7.04 -7.05
N MET A 223 3.34 7.60 -8.11
CA MET A 223 4.01 7.86 -9.39
C MET A 223 5.25 8.75 -9.21
N SER A 224 5.22 9.70 -8.28
CA SER A 224 6.34 10.61 -8.03
C SER A 224 7.64 9.87 -7.66
N ASN A 225 7.54 8.71 -7.01
CA ASN A 225 8.70 7.88 -6.68
C ASN A 225 9.34 7.26 -7.93
N ASP A 226 8.52 6.84 -8.90
CA ASP A 226 8.97 6.23 -10.16
C ASP A 226 9.55 7.29 -11.13
N LEU A 227 9.04 8.52 -11.09
CA LEU A 227 9.60 9.66 -11.82
C LEU A 227 11.03 10.00 -11.38
N VAL A 228 11.28 10.07 -10.07
CA VAL A 228 12.62 10.37 -9.53
C VAL A 228 13.62 9.30 -10.00
N ARG A 229 13.21 8.03 -10.00
CA ARG A 229 14.05 6.92 -10.48
C ARG A 229 14.32 7.02 -11.99
N SER A 230 13.30 7.35 -12.78
CA SER A 230 13.42 7.54 -14.24
C SER A 230 14.36 8.66 -14.61
N PHE A 231 14.23 9.80 -13.93
CA PHE A 231 15.08 10.95 -14.15
C PHE A 231 16.56 10.67 -13.83
N LEU A 232 16.82 9.94 -12.73
CA LEU A 232 18.18 9.56 -12.34
C LEU A 232 18.79 8.57 -13.33
N SER A 233 18.04 7.54 -13.75
CA SER A 233 18.53 6.55 -14.71
C SER A 233 18.82 7.17 -16.08
N LEU A 234 17.89 7.97 -16.62
CA LEU A 234 18.08 8.62 -17.91
C LEU A 234 19.26 9.61 -17.88
N ASN A 235 19.43 10.40 -16.82
CA ASN A 235 20.59 11.30 -16.70
C ASN A 235 21.94 10.55 -16.65
N LEU A 236 22.00 9.38 -15.98
CA LEU A 236 23.21 8.57 -16.00
C LEU A 236 23.51 8.02 -17.40
N THR A 237 22.49 7.61 -18.16
CA THR A 237 22.67 7.13 -19.53
C THR A 237 23.14 8.23 -20.49
N PHE A 238 22.71 9.48 -20.29
CA PHE A 238 23.16 10.62 -21.10
C PHE A 238 24.58 11.13 -20.74
N HIS A 239 25.17 10.71 -19.63
CA HIS A 239 26.51 11.16 -19.19
C HIS A 239 27.63 10.11 -19.33
N LEU A 240 27.33 8.91 -19.82
CA LEU A 240 28.35 7.91 -20.17
C LEU A 240 28.58 7.93 -21.69
N PRO A 241 29.76 8.36 -22.17
CA PRO A 241 30.09 8.24 -23.58
C PRO A 241 30.34 6.76 -23.94
N PRO A 242 30.16 6.38 -25.22
CA PRO A 242 30.39 5.01 -25.71
C PRO A 242 31.85 4.57 -25.64
#